data_AF-A0A5C9CJK8-F1
#
_entry.id   AF-A0A5C9CJK8-F1
#
_cell.length_a   1.000
_cell.length_b   1.000
_cell.length_c   1.000
_cell.angle_alpha   90.00
_cell.angle_beta   90.00
_cell.angle_gamma   90.00
#
_symmetry.space_group_name_H-M   'P 1'
#
loop_
_entity.id
_entity.type
_entity.pdbx_description
1 polymer ?
#
loop_
_entity_poly.entity_id
_entity_poly.type
_entity_poly.pdbx_seq_one_letter_code
_entity_poly.pdbx_strand_id
1 'polypeptide(L)'
;MKTEAKSGLNFDQIVGLTKFPKDDPTFKGNIEALLSYCKIGVEFNEGESRALISKFITDTEEIIRDEVNFLGNEDGVEVHSELLRRIARRSNRKIRTKIFTTNYDLCFEYAARYGRYVAIDGFSHTSPQVFDSIYFAYDIVKREANPDSHDFISNVFHLYKLHGSIDWEKNLATNEIQRVAGTKNPVLVYPRNTKYELAFEQPYIEMMSAFQTAIRQPETALLVVGFGFNDNHLAEPILSAIRSNLNLKVVICDPALAPDADPTKNWIGSAEKNAHLRKIAYLISKGDARLSLINGTFQELVPELPDIAALTDLEQHMDRMRQLRGQENGQ
;
A
#
# COMPACT_ATOMS: atom_id res chain seq x y z
N MET A 1 -10.88 7.64 -9.63
CA MET A 1 -11.10 8.37 -10.90
C MET A 1 -10.52 7.54 -12.03
N LYS A 2 -11.28 7.25 -13.09
CA LYS A 2 -10.68 6.82 -14.36
C LYS A 2 -10.33 8.11 -15.10
N THR A 3 -9.09 8.57 -14.96
CA THR A 3 -8.59 9.72 -15.68
C THR A 3 -8.53 9.33 -17.17
N GLU A 4 -9.42 9.89 -18.00
CA GLU A 4 -9.31 9.74 -19.44
C GLU A 4 -8.15 10.62 -19.92
N ALA A 5 -7.02 10.00 -20.22
CA ALA A 5 -5.89 10.69 -20.83
C ALA A 5 -6.37 11.28 -22.17
N LYS A 6 -6.38 12.61 -22.29
CA LYS A 6 -6.53 13.28 -23.59
C LYS A 6 -5.40 12.77 -24.47
N SER A 7 -5.73 12.03 -25.53
CA SER A 7 -4.75 11.56 -26.49
C SER A 7 -3.99 12.76 -27.02
N GLY A 8 -2.71 12.89 -26.66
CA GLY A 8 -1.85 13.94 -27.18
C GLY A 8 -1.79 13.86 -28.70
N LEU A 9 -1.47 14.97 -29.37
CA LEU A 9 -1.40 15.08 -30.84
C LEU A 9 -0.56 13.98 -31.51
N ASN A 10 0.37 13.36 -30.77
CA ASN A 10 1.30 12.35 -31.25
C ASN A 10 0.94 10.92 -30.83
N PHE A 11 -0.22 10.67 -30.21
CA PHE A 11 -0.56 9.35 -29.65
C PHE A 11 -0.58 8.24 -30.71
N ASP A 12 -1.21 8.47 -31.87
CA ASP A 12 -1.23 7.48 -32.96
C ASP A 12 0.17 7.25 -33.56
N GLN A 13 1.02 8.28 -33.56
CA GLN A 13 2.42 8.14 -33.98
C GLN A 13 3.20 7.27 -32.99
N ILE A 14 3.01 7.46 -31.68
CA ILE A 14 3.61 6.63 -30.63
C ILE A 14 3.17 5.17 -30.77
N VAL A 15 1.87 4.92 -30.96
CA VAL A 15 1.35 3.56 -31.15
C VAL A 15 1.98 2.91 -32.38
N GLY A 16 2.12 3.65 -33.48
CA GLY A 16 2.78 3.17 -34.70
C GLY A 16 4.27 2.85 -34.49
N LEU A 17 5.02 3.76 -33.86
CA LEU A 17 6.46 3.59 -33.61
C LEU A 17 6.78 2.45 -32.64
N THR A 18 5.91 2.22 -31.66
CA THR A 18 6.07 1.16 -30.66
C THR A 18 5.48 -0.17 -31.10
N LYS A 19 4.74 -0.20 -32.23
CA LYS A 19 3.98 -1.37 -32.70
C LYS A 19 3.01 -1.91 -31.63
N PHE A 20 2.44 -1.03 -30.81
CA PHE A 20 1.52 -1.43 -29.76
C PHE A 20 0.19 -1.92 -30.37
N PRO A 21 -0.29 -3.13 -30.02
CA PRO A 21 -1.51 -3.70 -30.60
C PRO A 21 -2.77 -3.07 -29.99
N LYS A 22 -3.06 -1.81 -30.35
CA LYS A 22 -4.17 -1.03 -29.76
C LYS A 22 -5.57 -1.63 -29.97
N ASP A 23 -5.73 -2.43 -31.02
CA ASP A 23 -7.00 -3.04 -31.40
C ASP A 23 -7.24 -4.40 -30.74
N ASP A 24 -6.23 -4.98 -30.08
CA ASP A 24 -6.38 -6.21 -29.32
C ASP A 24 -7.14 -5.91 -28.01
N PRO A 25 -8.28 -6.59 -27.75
CA PRO A 25 -9.08 -6.40 -26.54
C PRO A 25 -8.28 -6.56 -25.23
N THR A 26 -7.20 -7.33 -25.26
CA THR A 26 -6.32 -7.59 -24.11
C THR A 26 -5.46 -6.36 -23.76
N PHE A 27 -5.16 -5.54 -24.75
CA PHE A 27 -4.26 -4.38 -24.65
C PHE A 27 -5.01 -3.04 -24.63
N LYS A 28 -6.25 -3.02 -25.11
CA LYS A 28 -7.09 -1.82 -25.15
C LYS A 28 -7.27 -1.20 -23.76
N GLY A 29 -6.82 0.05 -23.60
CA GLY A 29 -6.89 0.79 -22.34
C GLY A 29 -5.91 0.32 -21.26
N ASN A 30 -4.98 -0.58 -21.60
CA ASN A 30 -3.96 -1.06 -20.67
C ASN A 30 -2.72 -0.16 -20.74
N ILE A 31 -2.68 0.85 -19.85
CA ILE A 31 -1.54 1.77 -19.73
C ILE A 31 -0.23 1.04 -19.40
N GLU A 32 -0.28 -0.06 -18.62
CA GLU A 32 0.94 -0.80 -18.26
C GLU A 32 1.59 -1.43 -19.48
N ALA A 33 0.75 -2.06 -20.31
CA ALA A 33 1.22 -2.66 -21.54
C ALA A 33 1.75 -1.59 -22.50
N LEU A 34 1.04 -0.46 -22.66
CA LEU A 34 1.50 0.64 -23.51
C LEU A 34 2.88 1.16 -23.07
N LEU A 35 3.05 1.48 -21.79
CA LEU A 35 4.33 1.97 -21.27
C LEU A 35 5.47 0.95 -21.41
N SER A 36 5.14 -0.35 -21.37
CA SER A 36 6.11 -1.43 -21.61
C SER A 36 6.57 -1.46 -23.06
N TYR A 37 5.63 -1.35 -24.01
CA TYR A 37 5.95 -1.25 -25.44
C TYR A 37 6.72 0.04 -25.76
N CYS A 38 6.42 1.16 -25.08
CA CYS A 38 7.19 2.39 -25.22
C CYS A 38 8.65 2.21 -24.79
N LYS A 39 8.94 1.50 -23.68
CA LYS A 39 10.32 1.26 -23.25
C LYS A 39 11.10 0.42 -24.26
N ILE A 40 10.50 -0.67 -24.75
CA ILE A 40 11.06 -1.46 -25.85
C ILE A 40 11.29 -0.55 -27.07
N GLY A 41 10.31 0.29 -27.42
CA GLY A 41 10.42 1.26 -28.50
C GLY A 41 11.63 2.20 -28.37
N VAL A 42 11.98 2.66 -27.16
CA VAL A 42 13.16 3.51 -26.94
C VAL A 42 14.47 2.79 -27.24
N GLU A 43 14.54 1.46 -27.00
CA GLU A 43 15.73 0.66 -27.28
C GLU A 43 15.93 0.36 -28.76
N PHE A 44 14.83 0.20 -29.51
CA PHE A 44 14.86 -0.18 -30.94
C PHE A 44 14.74 0.99 -31.92
N ASN A 45 14.47 2.22 -31.45
CA ASN A 45 14.39 3.41 -32.30
C ASN A 45 15.57 4.36 -32.04
N GLU A 46 15.90 5.18 -33.03
CA GLU A 46 16.96 6.19 -32.97
C GLU A 46 16.45 7.58 -33.37
N GLY A 47 17.26 8.62 -33.13
CA GLY A 47 16.98 9.99 -33.54
C GLY A 47 15.66 10.55 -32.98
N GLU A 48 14.88 11.19 -33.86
CA GLU A 48 13.62 11.87 -33.49
C GLU A 48 12.56 10.89 -32.94
N SER A 49 12.46 9.68 -33.50
CA SER A 49 11.51 8.66 -33.03
C SER A 49 11.79 8.26 -31.57
N ARG A 50 13.06 8.08 -31.21
CA ARG A 50 13.46 7.79 -29.83
C ARG A 50 13.14 8.96 -28.91
N ALA A 51 13.44 10.19 -29.32
CA ALA A 51 13.14 11.38 -28.54
C ALA A 51 11.64 11.54 -28.28
N LEU A 52 10.81 11.25 -29.28
CA LEU A 52 9.35 11.33 -29.18
C LEU A 52 8.79 10.31 -28.17
N ILE A 53 9.25 9.05 -28.24
CA ILE A 53 8.81 8.00 -27.30
C ILE A 53 9.30 8.29 -25.88
N SER A 54 10.55 8.72 -25.71
CA SER A 54 11.09 9.12 -24.41
C SER A 54 10.28 10.25 -23.79
N LYS A 55 9.94 11.28 -24.59
CA LYS A 55 9.10 12.38 -24.13
C LYS A 55 7.72 11.90 -23.70
N PHE A 56 7.08 11.04 -24.48
CA PHE A 56 5.78 10.46 -24.12
C PHE A 56 5.83 9.72 -22.77
N ILE A 57 6.90 8.96 -22.52
CA ILE A 57 7.11 8.27 -21.25
C ILE A 57 7.24 9.29 -20.11
N THR A 58 8.09 10.31 -20.26
CA THR A 58 8.28 11.34 -19.24
C THR A 58 7.00 12.11 -18.96
N ASP A 59 6.29 12.57 -20.00
CA ASP A 59 5.02 13.28 -19.84
C ASP A 59 3.98 12.41 -19.11
N THR A 60 3.93 11.10 -19.41
CA THR A 60 3.01 10.17 -18.72
C THR A 60 3.39 9.96 -17.26
N GLU A 61 4.69 9.80 -16.96
CA GLU A 61 5.20 9.65 -15.59
C GLU A 61 4.91 10.91 -14.75
N GLU A 62 5.09 12.10 -15.33
CA GLU A 62 4.74 13.38 -14.71
C GLU A 62 3.24 13.49 -14.41
N ILE A 63 2.38 13.14 -15.37
CA ILE A 63 0.92 13.12 -15.16
C ILE A 63 0.56 12.17 -14.02
N ILE A 64 1.12 10.95 -14.01
CA ILE A 64 0.86 9.98 -12.94
C ILE A 64 1.27 10.57 -11.59
N ARG A 65 2.49 11.11 -11.48
CA ARG A 65 3.00 11.76 -10.27
C ARG A 65 2.06 12.86 -9.79
N ASP A 66 1.63 13.74 -10.69
CA ASP A 66 0.82 14.91 -10.33
C ASP A 66 -0.59 14.48 -9.88
N GLU A 67 -1.18 13.48 -10.53
CA GLU A 67 -2.49 12.92 -10.14
C GLU A 67 -2.47 12.23 -8.77
N VAL A 68 -1.34 11.60 -8.39
CA VAL A 68 -1.21 10.97 -7.06
C VAL A 68 -0.73 11.94 -5.98
N ASN A 69 -0.22 13.11 -6.36
CA ASN A 69 0.17 14.18 -5.44
C ASN A 69 -1.01 15.12 -5.16
N PHE A 70 -2.12 14.55 -4.70
CA PHE A 70 -3.37 15.28 -4.48
C PHE A 70 -3.52 15.84 -3.06
N LEU A 71 -2.58 15.56 -2.15
CA LEU A 71 -2.64 15.99 -0.76
C LEU A 71 -1.89 17.31 -0.51
N GLY A 72 -2.60 18.29 0.00
CA GLY A 72 -2.10 19.50 0.63
C GLY A 72 -2.25 19.49 2.16
N ASN A 73 -1.80 20.55 2.81
CA ASN A 73 -1.75 20.64 4.28
C ASN A 73 -3.13 20.60 4.98
N GLU A 74 -4.19 20.97 4.27
CA GLU A 74 -5.56 21.05 4.77
C GLU A 74 -6.44 19.86 4.34
N ASP A 75 -5.92 18.95 3.52
CA ASP A 75 -6.71 17.84 3.00
C ASP A 75 -6.99 16.78 4.07
N GLY A 76 -8.25 16.34 4.09
CA GLY A 76 -8.77 15.34 4.99
C GLY A 76 -8.29 13.93 4.65
N VAL A 77 -7.70 13.26 5.63
CA VAL A 77 -7.36 11.82 5.60
C VAL A 77 -8.09 11.07 6.70
N GLU A 78 -9.37 11.39 6.90
CA GLU A 78 -10.19 10.94 8.03
C GLU A 78 -10.29 9.42 8.08
N VAL A 79 -10.51 8.78 6.92
CA VAL A 79 -10.67 7.33 6.84
C VAL A 79 -9.35 6.60 7.12
N HIS A 80 -8.21 7.15 6.66
CA HIS A 80 -6.89 6.61 6.99
C HIS A 80 -6.55 6.82 8.47
N SER A 81 -6.89 7.99 9.02
CA SER A 81 -6.72 8.31 10.45
C SER A 81 -7.53 7.35 11.32
N GLU A 82 -8.77 7.07 10.93
CA GLU A 82 -9.65 6.13 11.60
C GLU A 82 -9.13 4.69 11.52
N LEU A 83 -8.62 4.28 10.36
CA LEU A 83 -7.95 2.99 10.22
C LEU A 83 -6.78 2.89 11.21
N LEU A 84 -5.85 3.85 11.21
CA LEU A 84 -4.71 3.86 12.13
C LEU A 84 -5.16 3.82 13.59
N ARG A 85 -6.23 4.55 13.94
CA ARG A 85 -6.84 4.51 15.27
C ARG A 85 -7.23 3.09 15.69
N ARG A 86 -7.86 2.33 14.80
CA ARG A 86 -8.36 0.98 15.08
C ARG A 86 -7.27 -0.08 15.06
N ILE A 87 -6.25 0.05 14.21
CA ILE A 87 -5.26 -1.03 14.00
C ILE A 87 -3.87 -0.74 14.54
N ALA A 88 -3.42 0.52 14.58
CA ALA A 88 -2.04 0.87 14.93
C ALA A 88 -1.85 1.09 16.44
N ARG A 89 -2.87 1.63 17.12
CA ARG A 89 -2.83 1.82 18.57
C ARG A 89 -3.06 0.48 19.27
N ARG A 90 -2.00 -0.21 19.68
CA ARG A 90 -2.13 -1.53 20.32
C ARG A 90 -1.18 -1.72 21.50
N SER A 91 -1.47 -2.71 22.34
CA SER A 91 -0.62 -3.06 23.49
C SER A 91 0.82 -3.31 23.03
N ASN A 92 1.78 -2.80 23.79
CA ASN A 92 3.22 -3.05 23.58
C ASN A 92 3.64 -4.52 23.68
N ARG A 93 2.79 -5.40 24.23
CA ARG A 93 3.02 -6.86 24.25
C ARG A 93 2.70 -7.54 22.93
N LYS A 94 2.00 -6.86 22.02
CA LYS A 94 1.67 -7.37 20.69
C LYS A 94 2.66 -6.81 19.67
N ILE A 95 2.95 -7.60 18.65
CA ILE A 95 3.74 -7.16 17.50
C ILE A 95 3.08 -5.92 16.89
N ARG A 96 3.88 -4.90 16.56
CA ARG A 96 3.43 -3.68 15.88
C ARG A 96 2.66 -4.02 14.61
N THR A 97 1.63 -3.22 14.32
CA THR A 97 0.91 -3.37 13.05
C THR A 97 1.83 -3.04 11.89
N LYS A 98 1.75 -3.85 10.83
CA LYS A 98 2.53 -3.65 9.61
C LYS A 98 1.57 -3.34 8.47
N ILE A 99 1.74 -2.17 7.85
CA ILE A 99 0.97 -1.72 6.71
C ILE A 99 1.86 -1.88 5.48
N PHE A 100 1.41 -2.68 4.53
CA PHE A 100 2.06 -2.84 3.24
C PHE A 100 1.15 -2.20 2.19
N THR A 101 1.67 -1.24 1.43
CA THR A 101 0.91 -0.51 0.43
C THR A 101 1.65 -0.44 -0.91
N THR A 102 0.88 -0.53 -1.98
CA THR A 102 1.33 -0.25 -3.36
C THR A 102 1.06 1.20 -3.77
N ASN A 103 0.41 1.98 -2.90
CA ASN A 103 0.08 3.38 -3.18
C ASN A 103 1.34 4.25 -3.08
N TYR A 104 1.45 5.20 -4.01
CA TYR A 104 2.54 6.17 -4.06
C TYR A 104 2.28 7.41 -3.16
N ASP A 105 1.01 7.71 -2.89
CA ASP A 105 0.54 8.88 -2.15
C ASP A 105 0.97 8.88 -0.68
N LEU A 106 0.78 10.01 0.01
CA LEU A 106 1.20 10.22 1.41
C LEU A 106 0.05 10.09 2.44
N CYS A 107 -1.06 9.40 2.11
CA CYS A 107 -2.23 9.37 2.99
C CYS A 107 -1.91 8.82 4.39
N PHE A 108 -1.10 7.77 4.48
CA PHE A 108 -0.73 7.16 5.76
C PHE A 108 0.19 8.06 6.59
N GLU A 109 1.11 8.77 5.96
CA GLU A 109 2.01 9.73 6.60
C GLU A 109 1.23 10.93 7.15
N TYR A 110 0.30 11.48 6.36
CA TYR A 110 -0.59 12.55 6.82
C TYR A 110 -1.48 12.06 7.97
N ALA A 111 -2.07 10.88 7.84
CA ALA A 111 -2.90 10.28 8.90
C ALA A 111 -2.09 10.04 10.19
N ALA A 112 -0.85 9.58 10.05
CA ALA A 112 0.07 9.42 11.17
C ALA A 112 0.37 10.77 11.84
N ARG A 113 0.63 11.82 11.06
CA ARG A 113 0.82 13.19 11.57
C ARG A 113 -0.39 13.67 12.38
N TYR A 114 -1.61 13.55 11.84
CA TYR A 114 -2.83 13.99 12.54
C TYR A 114 -3.10 13.17 13.81
N GLY A 115 -2.93 11.85 13.73
CA GLY A 115 -3.13 10.93 14.85
C GLY A 115 -1.96 10.84 15.83
N ARG A 116 -0.88 11.61 15.61
CA ARG A 116 0.39 11.56 16.35
C ARG A 116 1.00 10.15 16.42
N TYR A 117 0.87 9.36 15.36
CA TYR A 117 1.55 8.06 15.25
C TYR A 117 2.99 8.24 14.79
N VAL A 118 3.84 7.30 15.16
CA VAL A 118 5.16 7.17 14.54
C VAL A 118 5.14 6.01 13.56
N ALA A 119 5.45 6.32 12.30
CA ALA A 119 5.64 5.32 11.25
C ALA A 119 7.11 4.89 11.22
N ILE A 120 7.36 3.58 11.31
CA ILE A 120 8.67 2.97 11.07
C ILE A 120 8.69 2.50 9.62
N ASP A 121 9.38 3.24 8.77
CA ASP A 121 9.29 3.15 7.31
C ASP A 121 10.62 2.90 6.60
N GLY A 122 11.66 2.59 7.39
CA GLY A 122 13.00 2.31 6.88
C GLY A 122 13.85 3.56 6.65
N PHE A 123 13.37 4.77 6.95
CA PHE A 123 14.18 5.98 6.89
C PHE A 123 14.86 6.32 8.22
N SER A 124 16.04 6.92 8.12
CA SER A 124 16.73 7.50 9.27
C SER A 124 15.93 8.64 9.91
N HIS A 125 16.21 8.91 11.18
CA HIS A 125 15.63 10.04 11.92
C HIS A 125 16.52 11.30 11.86
N THR A 126 17.64 11.22 11.16
CA THR A 126 18.60 12.32 10.94
C THR A 126 18.32 13.01 9.62
N SER A 127 18.78 14.26 9.46
CA SER A 127 18.65 15.01 8.21
C SER A 127 19.94 14.93 7.38
N PRO A 128 19.87 14.64 6.07
CA PRO A 128 18.67 14.21 5.34
C PRO A 128 18.22 12.81 5.78
N GLN A 129 16.92 12.53 5.67
CA GLN A 129 16.40 11.19 5.98
C GLN A 129 16.77 10.25 4.85
N VAL A 130 17.54 9.20 5.16
CA VAL A 130 18.05 8.22 4.19
C VAL A 130 17.45 6.86 4.48
N PHE A 131 17.05 6.13 3.43
CA PHE A 131 16.56 4.77 3.56
C PHE A 131 17.69 3.79 3.91
N ASP A 132 17.48 2.98 4.94
CA ASP A 132 18.23 1.78 5.24
C ASP A 132 17.32 0.76 5.94
N SER A 133 17.34 -0.48 5.46
CA SER A 133 16.57 -1.58 6.03
C SER A 133 16.76 -1.77 7.54
N ILE A 134 17.90 -1.38 8.10
CA ILE A 134 18.19 -1.47 9.53
C ILE A 134 17.18 -0.67 10.38
N TYR A 135 16.64 0.43 9.85
CA TYR A 135 15.69 1.27 10.58
C TYR A 135 14.35 0.57 10.79
N PHE A 136 14.01 -0.46 10.01
CA PHE A 136 12.84 -1.30 10.30
C PHE A 136 13.00 -2.17 11.56
N ALA A 137 14.23 -2.39 12.03
CA ALA A 137 14.50 -3.15 13.24
C ALA A 137 14.46 -2.28 14.52
N TYR A 138 14.38 -0.96 14.37
CA TYR A 138 14.28 -0.05 15.51
C TYR A 138 12.83 0.01 16.03
N ASP A 139 12.66 0.36 17.29
CA ASP A 139 11.37 0.66 17.92
C ASP A 139 11.56 1.83 18.89
N ILE A 140 10.48 2.45 19.33
CA ILE A 140 10.48 3.68 20.10
C ILE A 140 9.97 3.40 21.51
N VAL A 141 10.80 3.78 22.48
CA VAL A 141 10.49 3.70 23.90
C VAL A 141 10.36 5.11 24.48
N LYS A 142 9.38 5.27 25.37
CA LYS A 142 9.31 6.43 26.25
C LYS A 142 10.20 6.14 27.46
N ARG A 143 11.12 7.06 27.75
CA ARG A 143 11.89 7.04 28.99
C ARG A 143 11.40 8.18 29.86
N GLU A 144 10.81 7.86 31.00
CA GLU A 144 10.50 8.84 32.03
C GLU A 144 11.71 9.04 32.95
N ALA A 145 11.57 9.81 34.03
CA ALA A 145 12.67 10.12 34.95
C ALA A 145 13.34 8.86 35.58
N ASN A 146 12.71 7.69 35.48
CA ASN A 146 13.31 6.41 35.83
C ASN A 146 14.07 5.82 34.61
N PRO A 147 15.42 5.73 34.64
CA PRO A 147 16.20 5.20 33.53
C PRO A 147 15.88 3.75 33.16
N ASP A 148 15.32 2.98 34.09
CA ASP A 148 15.06 1.54 33.94
C ASP A 148 13.67 1.25 33.35
N SER A 149 12.74 2.21 33.30
CA SER A 149 11.46 2.05 32.61
C SER A 149 11.67 2.15 31.10
N HIS A 150 11.42 1.05 30.39
CA HIS A 150 11.48 0.95 28.93
C HIS A 150 10.07 0.72 28.37
N ASP A 151 9.21 1.71 28.54
CA ASP A 151 7.83 1.60 28.08
C ASP A 151 7.74 1.95 26.59
N PHE A 152 7.58 0.93 25.76
CA PHE A 152 7.25 1.11 24.35
C PHE A 152 5.99 1.96 24.18
N ILE A 153 6.06 3.00 23.34
CA ILE A 153 4.89 3.82 23.02
C ILE A 153 3.90 3.03 22.16
N SER A 154 2.59 3.19 22.37
CA SER A 154 1.56 2.32 21.76
C SER A 154 1.11 2.74 20.35
N ASN A 155 1.40 3.98 19.96
CA ASN A 155 1.05 4.64 18.70
C ASN A 155 2.16 4.49 17.64
N VAL A 156 2.65 3.26 17.44
CA VAL A 156 3.72 2.95 16.48
C VAL A 156 3.28 1.85 15.55
N PHE A 157 3.54 2.02 14.25
CA PHE A 157 3.30 1.01 13.23
C PHE A 157 4.43 1.01 12.21
N HIS A 158 4.58 -0.10 11.47
CA HIS A 158 5.49 -0.16 10.34
C HIS A 158 4.75 0.18 9.06
N LEU A 159 5.38 0.97 8.19
CA LEU A 159 4.87 1.34 6.88
C LEU A 159 5.84 0.87 5.80
N TYR A 160 5.37 0.01 4.90
CA TYR A 160 6.15 -0.54 3.79
C TYR A 160 5.50 -0.10 2.47
N LYS A 161 6.17 0.80 1.76
CA LYS A 161 5.75 1.27 0.43
C LYS A 161 6.39 0.45 -0.67
N LEU A 162 5.72 -0.64 -1.04
CA LEU A 162 6.23 -1.68 -1.93
C LEU A 162 6.53 -1.19 -3.35
N HIS A 163 5.90 -0.10 -3.77
CA HIS A 163 6.08 0.50 -5.09
C HIS A 163 6.68 1.91 -5.04
N GLY A 164 7.23 2.31 -3.90
CA GLY A 164 7.85 3.61 -3.73
C GLY A 164 6.87 4.69 -3.30
N SER A 165 7.35 5.93 -3.30
CA SER A 165 6.61 7.07 -2.77
C SER A 165 6.94 8.33 -3.54
N ILE A 166 5.97 9.25 -3.62
CA ILE A 166 6.14 10.53 -4.32
C ILE A 166 7.15 11.48 -3.65
N ASP A 167 7.56 11.18 -2.42
CA ASP A 167 8.54 11.94 -1.66
C ASP A 167 9.92 11.27 -1.58
N TRP A 168 10.16 10.18 -2.33
CA TRP A 168 11.46 9.51 -2.36
C TRP A 168 12.27 9.97 -3.56
N GLU A 169 13.52 10.36 -3.37
CA GLU A 169 14.43 10.74 -4.46
C GLU A 169 15.75 9.99 -4.32
N LYS A 170 16.32 9.56 -5.45
CA LYS A 170 17.64 8.92 -5.48
C LYS A 170 18.72 10.00 -5.64
N ASN A 171 19.56 10.15 -4.63
CA ASN A 171 20.72 11.02 -4.69
C ASN A 171 21.77 10.39 -5.61
N LEU A 172 22.06 11.01 -6.75
CA LEU A 172 22.99 10.45 -7.74
C LEU A 172 24.46 10.50 -7.30
N ALA A 173 24.81 11.35 -6.34
CA ALA A 173 26.18 11.47 -5.85
C ALA A 173 26.50 10.39 -4.79
N THR A 174 25.56 10.10 -3.90
CA THR A 174 25.73 9.10 -2.83
C THR A 174 25.10 7.74 -3.17
N ASN A 175 24.27 7.68 -4.21
CA ASN A 175 23.44 6.52 -4.58
C ASN A 175 22.41 6.13 -3.50
N GLU A 176 22.16 7.01 -2.53
CA GLU A 176 21.20 6.83 -1.44
C GLU A 176 19.78 7.23 -1.86
N ILE A 177 18.78 6.64 -1.22
CA ILE A 177 17.38 7.05 -1.36
C ILE A 177 17.03 7.94 -0.19
N GLN A 178 16.55 9.14 -0.48
CA GLN A 178 16.30 10.19 0.49
C GLN A 178 14.86 10.66 0.43
N ARG A 179 14.35 11.19 1.54
CA ARG A 179 13.07 11.91 1.51
C ARG A 179 13.26 13.34 1.05
N VAL A 180 12.58 13.69 -0.04
CA VAL A 180 12.58 15.01 -0.65
C VAL A 180 11.13 15.39 -0.98
N ALA A 181 10.55 16.25 -0.15
CA ALA A 181 9.19 16.74 -0.38
C ALA A 181 9.10 17.51 -1.71
N GLY A 182 8.11 17.16 -2.53
CA GLY A 182 7.89 17.81 -3.82
C GLY A 182 8.97 17.54 -4.87
N THR A 183 9.70 16.43 -4.75
CA THR A 183 10.65 16.00 -5.78
C THR A 183 9.97 15.89 -7.15
N LYS A 184 10.69 16.31 -8.19
CA LYS A 184 10.25 16.13 -9.59
C LYS A 184 10.62 14.75 -10.13
N ASN A 185 11.54 14.04 -9.48
CA ASN A 185 12.08 12.75 -9.92
C ASN A 185 11.84 11.67 -8.85
N PRO A 186 10.57 11.38 -8.51
CA PRO A 186 10.28 10.43 -7.45
C PRO A 186 10.71 9.01 -7.82
N VAL A 187 11.15 8.25 -6.83
CA VAL A 187 11.55 6.84 -6.94
C VAL A 187 10.30 5.96 -6.84
N LEU A 188 9.62 5.78 -7.98
CA LEU A 188 8.38 5.02 -8.12
C LEU A 188 8.56 3.77 -8.99
N VAL A 189 7.88 2.69 -8.59
CA VAL A 189 7.68 1.50 -9.43
C VAL A 189 6.45 1.73 -10.28
N TYR A 190 6.64 2.36 -11.44
CA TYR A 190 5.54 2.65 -12.37
C TYR A 190 4.87 1.38 -12.91
N PRO A 191 3.56 1.45 -13.22
CA PRO A 191 2.78 0.31 -13.68
C PRO A 191 3.24 -0.09 -15.09
N ARG A 192 4.20 -1.01 -15.19
CA ARG A 192 4.84 -1.51 -16.42
C ARG A 192 5.21 -2.98 -16.24
N ASN A 193 5.41 -3.73 -17.30
CA ASN A 193 5.88 -5.13 -17.20
C ASN A 193 7.30 -5.23 -16.60
N THR A 194 8.16 -4.24 -16.85
CA THR A 194 9.50 -4.16 -16.24
C THR A 194 9.46 -3.80 -14.75
N LYS A 195 8.28 -3.51 -14.16
CA LYS A 195 8.11 -3.29 -12.71
C LYS A 195 8.62 -4.46 -11.87
N TYR A 196 8.62 -5.66 -12.45
CA TYR A 196 9.16 -6.85 -11.80
C TYR A 196 10.65 -6.71 -11.49
N GLU A 197 11.47 -6.23 -12.43
CA GLU A 197 12.90 -6.07 -12.22
C GLU A 197 13.18 -5.02 -11.14
N LEU A 198 12.48 -3.89 -11.21
CA LEU A 198 12.57 -2.83 -10.21
C LEU A 198 12.16 -3.31 -8.81
N ALA A 199 11.17 -4.20 -8.69
CA ALA A 199 10.76 -4.75 -7.40
C ALA A 199 11.84 -5.60 -6.70
N PHE A 200 12.88 -6.02 -7.44
CA PHE A 200 14.06 -6.71 -6.89
C PHE A 200 15.25 -5.79 -6.65
N GLU A 201 15.13 -4.49 -6.93
CA GLU A 201 16.14 -3.50 -6.56
C GLU A 201 15.92 -2.98 -5.12
N GLN A 202 16.97 -2.42 -4.53
CA GLN A 202 16.84 -1.66 -3.28
C GLN A 202 16.05 -0.37 -3.58
N PRO A 203 15.05 -0.02 -2.76
CA PRO A 203 14.73 -0.52 -1.42
C PRO A 203 13.63 -1.61 -1.39
N TYR A 204 13.09 -1.96 -2.56
CA TYR A 204 11.87 -2.73 -2.72
C TYR A 204 12.04 -4.20 -2.31
N ILE A 205 13.21 -4.80 -2.59
CA ILE A 205 13.49 -6.18 -2.22
C ILE A 205 13.40 -6.43 -0.71
N GLU A 206 13.84 -5.48 0.12
CA GLU A 206 13.77 -5.57 1.58
C GLU A 206 12.33 -5.51 2.07
N MET A 207 11.54 -4.57 1.52
CA MET A 207 10.13 -4.43 1.87
C MET A 207 9.31 -5.65 1.42
N MET A 208 9.62 -6.21 0.24
CA MET A 208 9.02 -7.44 -0.25
C MET A 208 9.38 -8.63 0.65
N SER A 209 10.64 -8.74 1.07
CA SER A 209 11.09 -9.75 2.02
C SER A 209 10.35 -9.64 3.36
N ALA A 210 10.17 -8.41 3.88
CA ALA A 210 9.40 -8.14 5.09
C ALA A 210 7.92 -8.53 4.93
N PHE A 211 7.30 -8.24 3.79
CA PHE A 211 5.92 -8.64 3.47
C PHE A 211 5.77 -10.16 3.50
N GLN A 212 6.60 -10.86 2.73
CA GLN A 212 6.55 -12.31 2.64
C GLN A 212 6.83 -12.99 3.99
N THR A 213 7.74 -12.42 4.79
CA THR A 213 8.04 -12.92 6.13
C THR A 213 6.87 -12.72 7.08
N ALA A 214 6.17 -11.58 6.99
CA ALA A 214 5.01 -11.28 7.84
C ALA A 214 3.85 -12.25 7.60
N ILE A 215 3.47 -12.51 6.34
CA ILE A 215 2.34 -13.41 6.03
C ILE A 215 2.60 -14.89 6.34
N ARG A 216 3.89 -15.27 6.50
CA ARG A 216 4.30 -16.62 6.90
C ARG A 216 4.34 -16.83 8.42
N GLN A 217 4.23 -15.77 9.22
CA GLN A 217 4.20 -15.92 10.67
C GLN A 217 2.95 -16.68 11.14
N PRO A 218 3.05 -17.50 12.19
CA PRO A 218 1.88 -18.11 12.81
C PRO A 218 0.96 -17.03 13.40
N GLU A 219 -0.31 -17.39 13.65
CA GLU A 219 -1.30 -16.52 14.32
C GLU A 219 -1.44 -15.12 13.70
N THR A 220 -1.29 -15.04 12.38
CA THR A 220 -1.32 -13.79 11.64
C THR A 220 -2.69 -13.56 11.00
N ALA A 221 -3.18 -12.32 11.05
CA ALA A 221 -4.33 -11.87 10.30
C ALA A 221 -3.88 -10.91 9.20
N LEU A 222 -4.26 -11.20 7.96
CA LEU A 222 -4.02 -10.36 6.79
C LEU A 222 -5.34 -9.71 6.37
N LEU A 223 -5.39 -8.38 6.43
CA LEU A 223 -6.47 -7.58 5.87
C LEU A 223 -5.98 -6.96 4.56
N VAL A 224 -6.61 -7.32 3.45
CA VAL A 224 -6.33 -6.80 2.12
C VAL A 224 -7.47 -5.87 1.73
N VAL A 225 -7.18 -4.62 1.39
CA VAL A 225 -8.22 -3.64 1.03
C VAL A 225 -7.87 -2.93 -0.28
N GLY A 226 -8.80 -2.93 -1.23
CA GLY A 226 -8.66 -2.24 -2.51
C GLY A 226 -7.52 -2.77 -3.40
N PHE A 227 -7.11 -4.02 -3.22
CA PHE A 227 -6.08 -4.66 -4.04
C PHE A 227 -6.71 -5.64 -5.03
N GLY A 228 -6.61 -5.32 -6.32
CA GLY A 228 -7.24 -6.09 -7.39
C GLY A 228 -6.57 -7.43 -7.77
N PHE A 229 -5.50 -7.84 -7.08
CA PHE A 229 -4.74 -9.07 -7.37
C PHE A 229 -4.20 -9.16 -8.81
N ASN A 230 -3.88 -8.03 -9.46
CA ASN A 230 -3.26 -8.03 -10.79
C ASN A 230 -1.73 -8.11 -10.72
N ASP A 231 -1.14 -7.79 -9.57
CA ASP A 231 0.30 -7.89 -9.33
C ASP A 231 0.69 -9.28 -8.80
N ASN A 232 1.25 -10.14 -9.66
CA ASN A 232 1.56 -11.52 -9.28
C ASN A 232 2.64 -11.62 -8.20
N HIS A 233 3.60 -10.68 -8.15
CA HIS A 233 4.65 -10.67 -7.13
C HIS A 233 4.12 -10.43 -5.71
N LEU A 234 2.87 -9.96 -5.56
CA LEU A 234 2.14 -9.89 -4.29
C LEU A 234 1.08 -10.99 -4.17
N ALA A 235 0.32 -11.24 -5.23
CA ALA A 235 -0.77 -12.22 -5.24
C ALA A 235 -0.26 -13.66 -5.01
N GLU A 236 0.83 -14.07 -5.66
CA GLU A 236 1.35 -15.44 -5.53
C GLU A 236 1.90 -15.72 -4.12
N PRO A 237 2.67 -14.82 -3.46
CA PRO A 237 3.01 -14.99 -2.06
C PRO A 237 1.80 -15.10 -1.13
N ILE A 238 0.75 -14.31 -1.32
CA ILE A 238 -0.50 -14.42 -0.53
C ILE A 238 -1.13 -15.80 -0.70
N LEU A 239 -1.30 -16.26 -1.95
CA LEU A 239 -1.85 -17.59 -2.24
C LEU A 239 -0.98 -18.71 -1.66
N SER A 240 0.34 -18.56 -1.73
CA SER A 240 1.29 -19.51 -1.15
C SER A 240 1.16 -19.58 0.37
N ALA A 241 1.02 -18.42 1.04
CA ALA A 241 0.80 -18.35 2.48
C ALA A 241 -0.55 -18.97 2.87
N ILE A 242 -1.63 -18.73 2.12
CA ILE A 242 -2.94 -19.37 2.35
C ILE A 242 -2.85 -20.91 2.32
N ARG A 243 -2.07 -21.46 1.38
CA ARG A 243 -1.87 -22.91 1.22
C ARG A 243 -1.04 -23.54 2.33
N SER A 244 -0.03 -22.82 2.83
CA SER A 244 1.00 -23.38 3.73
C SER A 244 0.79 -23.02 5.21
N ASN A 245 0.18 -21.87 5.50
CA ASN A 245 0.00 -21.35 6.85
C ASN A 245 -1.46 -21.55 7.30
N LEU A 246 -1.74 -22.64 8.02
CA LEU A 246 -3.07 -22.95 8.53
C LEU A 246 -3.60 -21.97 9.58
N ASN A 247 -2.72 -21.18 10.20
CA ASN A 247 -3.08 -20.17 11.20
C ASN A 247 -3.27 -18.77 10.61
N LEU A 248 -3.06 -18.61 9.30
CA LEU A 248 -3.30 -17.35 8.61
C LEU A 248 -4.81 -17.15 8.39
N LYS A 249 -5.34 -16.04 8.90
CA LYS A 249 -6.68 -15.55 8.57
C LYS A 249 -6.56 -14.45 7.52
N VAL A 250 -7.36 -14.52 6.46
CA VAL A 250 -7.30 -13.55 5.36
C VAL A 250 -8.69 -12.98 5.10
N VAL A 251 -8.79 -11.65 5.16
CA VAL A 251 -9.98 -10.91 4.76
C VAL A 251 -9.60 -10.03 3.58
N ILE A 252 -10.34 -10.15 2.47
CA ILE A 252 -10.14 -9.33 1.28
C ILE A 252 -11.39 -8.50 1.08
N CYS A 253 -11.22 -7.17 1.09
CA CYS A 253 -12.27 -6.22 0.83
C CYS A 253 -11.96 -5.43 -0.46
N ASP A 254 -12.81 -5.54 -1.46
CA ASP A 254 -12.67 -4.80 -2.70
C ASP A 254 -14.05 -4.59 -3.34
N PRO A 255 -14.35 -3.38 -3.85
CA PRO A 255 -15.70 -3.06 -4.35
C PRO A 255 -16.02 -3.73 -5.68
N ALA A 256 -15.02 -4.29 -6.37
CA ALA A 256 -15.20 -4.95 -7.65
C ALA A 256 -15.35 -6.47 -7.51
N LEU A 257 -15.37 -7.04 -6.28
CA LEU A 257 -15.44 -8.50 -6.06
C LEU A 257 -16.70 -9.12 -6.63
N ALA A 258 -17.85 -8.48 -6.41
CA ALA A 258 -19.14 -8.93 -6.88
C ALA A 258 -19.50 -8.30 -8.24
N PRO A 259 -20.48 -8.87 -8.97
CA PRO A 259 -21.09 -8.20 -10.11
C PRO A 259 -21.55 -6.79 -9.79
N ASP A 260 -21.49 -5.89 -10.76
CA ASP A 260 -22.02 -4.53 -10.60
C ASP A 260 -23.54 -4.59 -10.39
N ALA A 261 -24.07 -3.73 -9.52
CA ALA A 261 -25.50 -3.67 -9.26
C ALA A 261 -26.29 -3.23 -10.51
N ASP A 262 -25.64 -2.54 -11.43
CA ASP A 262 -26.19 -2.18 -12.74
C ASP A 262 -26.08 -3.34 -13.74
N PRO A 263 -27.21 -3.98 -14.12
CA PRO A 263 -27.20 -5.12 -15.03
C PRO A 263 -26.68 -4.77 -16.43
N THR A 264 -26.70 -3.49 -16.81
CA THR A 264 -26.30 -3.04 -18.16
C THR A 264 -24.79 -3.10 -18.37
N LYS A 265 -23.99 -3.11 -17.29
CA LYS A 265 -22.52 -3.14 -17.38
C LYS A 265 -21.94 -4.52 -17.62
N ASN A 266 -22.73 -5.60 -17.51
CA ASN A 266 -22.28 -7.00 -17.73
C ASN A 266 -20.94 -7.34 -17.03
N TRP A 267 -20.70 -6.79 -15.84
CA TRP A 267 -19.51 -7.08 -15.04
C TRP A 267 -19.77 -8.26 -14.12
N ILE A 268 -18.98 -9.33 -14.23
CA ILE A 268 -19.14 -10.58 -13.46
C ILE A 268 -18.48 -10.55 -12.07
N GLY A 269 -17.76 -9.48 -11.72
CA GLY A 269 -16.96 -9.42 -10.49
C GLY A 269 -15.52 -9.90 -10.67
N SER A 270 -14.59 -9.28 -9.94
CA SER A 270 -13.18 -9.64 -9.91
C SER A 270 -12.96 -11.00 -9.22
N ALA A 271 -13.88 -11.42 -8.33
CA ALA A 271 -13.85 -12.75 -7.73
C ALA A 271 -13.97 -13.88 -8.77
N GLU A 272 -14.73 -13.65 -9.85
CA GLU A 272 -14.87 -14.61 -10.95
C GLU A 272 -13.91 -14.34 -12.12
N LYS A 273 -13.58 -13.07 -12.37
CA LYS A 273 -12.69 -12.71 -13.49
C LYS A 273 -11.21 -12.99 -13.19
N ASN A 274 -10.72 -12.61 -12.02
CA ASN A 274 -9.30 -12.69 -11.69
C ASN A 274 -8.92 -14.12 -11.26
N ALA A 275 -7.85 -14.67 -11.85
CA ALA A 275 -7.44 -16.05 -11.64
C ALA A 275 -7.06 -16.37 -10.17
N HIS A 276 -6.49 -15.40 -9.44
CA HIS A 276 -6.09 -15.57 -8.04
C HIS A 276 -7.29 -15.50 -7.11
N LEU A 277 -8.14 -14.48 -7.29
CA LEU A 277 -9.37 -14.33 -6.50
C LEU A 277 -10.32 -15.53 -6.69
N ARG A 278 -10.42 -16.08 -7.91
CA ARG A 278 -11.17 -17.33 -8.16
C ARG A 278 -10.69 -18.50 -7.32
N LYS A 279 -9.37 -18.67 -7.15
CA LYS A 279 -8.82 -19.74 -6.31
C LYS A 279 -9.23 -19.54 -4.85
N ILE A 280 -9.20 -18.30 -4.36
CA ILE A 280 -9.60 -17.96 -2.99
C ILE A 280 -11.11 -18.18 -2.80
N ALA A 281 -11.94 -17.70 -3.73
CA ALA A 281 -13.38 -17.92 -3.74
C ALA A 281 -13.72 -19.43 -3.76
N TYR A 282 -12.99 -20.21 -4.56
CA TYR A 282 -13.11 -21.67 -4.58
C TYR A 282 -12.83 -22.28 -3.20
N LEU A 283 -11.75 -21.90 -2.53
CA LEU A 283 -11.43 -22.41 -1.18
C LEU A 283 -12.53 -22.08 -0.16
N ILE A 284 -13.06 -20.85 -0.19
CA ILE A 284 -14.18 -20.43 0.66
C ILE A 284 -15.42 -21.30 0.38
N SER A 285 -15.75 -21.55 -0.90
CA SER A 285 -16.87 -22.41 -1.28
C SER A 285 -16.72 -23.86 -0.82
N LYS A 286 -15.49 -24.30 -0.54
CA LYS A 286 -15.17 -25.62 0.02
C LYS A 286 -15.09 -25.63 1.55
N GLY A 287 -15.46 -24.52 2.20
CA GLY A 287 -15.57 -24.43 3.66
C GLY A 287 -14.30 -23.97 4.37
N ASP A 288 -13.35 -23.34 3.68
CA ASP A 288 -12.19 -22.73 4.34
C ASP A 288 -12.61 -21.47 5.13
N ALA A 289 -12.91 -21.66 6.42
CA ALA A 289 -13.40 -20.62 7.33
C ALA A 289 -12.35 -19.54 7.68
N ARG A 290 -11.10 -19.69 7.24
CA ARG A 290 -10.03 -18.72 7.50
C ARG A 290 -10.08 -17.54 6.53
N LEU A 291 -10.79 -17.71 5.42
CA LEU A 291 -10.80 -16.80 4.29
C LEU A 291 -12.15 -16.10 4.19
N SER A 292 -12.14 -14.81 3.85
CA SER A 292 -13.37 -14.03 3.65
C SER A 292 -13.20 -13.04 2.51
N LEU A 293 -14.20 -12.96 1.64
CA LEU A 293 -14.32 -11.95 0.60
C LEU A 293 -15.47 -11.01 0.96
N ILE A 294 -15.20 -9.71 1.03
CA ILE A 294 -16.17 -8.68 1.41
C ILE A 294 -16.26 -7.67 0.27
N ASN A 295 -17.43 -7.59 -0.37
CA ASN A 295 -17.65 -6.58 -1.39
C ASN A 295 -17.94 -5.22 -0.73
N GLY A 296 -16.97 -4.31 -0.76
CA GLY A 296 -17.09 -3.00 -0.14
C GLY A 296 -15.89 -2.11 -0.42
N THR A 297 -16.09 -0.81 -0.28
CA THR A 297 -15.07 0.22 -0.41
C THR A 297 -14.26 0.37 0.89
N PHE A 298 -13.11 1.05 0.80
CA PHE A 298 -12.30 1.39 1.95
C PHE A 298 -13.09 2.22 2.99
N GLN A 299 -13.92 3.13 2.51
CA GLN A 299 -14.77 4.03 3.30
C GLN A 299 -15.88 3.28 4.04
N GLU A 300 -16.43 2.21 3.46
CA GLU A 300 -17.45 1.37 4.10
C GLU A 300 -16.83 0.38 5.10
N LEU A 301 -15.64 -0.14 4.80
CA LEU A 301 -14.99 -1.14 5.65
C LEU A 301 -14.47 -0.56 6.98
N VAL A 302 -13.75 0.56 6.92
CA VAL A 302 -13.01 1.10 8.08
C VAL A 302 -13.91 1.37 9.29
N PRO A 303 -15.10 2.00 9.14
CA PRO A 303 -16.01 2.23 10.26
C PRO A 303 -16.53 0.97 10.95
N GLU A 304 -16.51 -0.18 10.27
CA GLU A 304 -17.01 -1.47 10.76
C GLU A 304 -15.92 -2.33 11.43
N LEU A 305 -14.64 -1.97 11.28
CA LEU A 305 -13.55 -2.71 11.93
C LEU A 305 -13.64 -2.60 13.45
N PRO A 306 -13.44 -3.68 14.24
CA PRO A 306 -13.45 -3.53 15.69
C PRO A 306 -12.34 -2.60 16.16
N ASP A 307 -12.60 -1.85 17.23
CA ASP A 307 -11.55 -1.07 17.88
C ASP A 307 -10.63 -2.00 18.68
N ILE A 308 -9.40 -2.17 18.19
CA ILE A 308 -8.38 -3.02 18.83
C ILE A 308 -7.54 -2.17 19.82
N ALA A 309 -7.89 -0.89 20.01
CA ALA A 309 -7.14 0.03 20.85
C ALA A 309 -6.91 -0.53 22.26
N ALA A 310 -5.64 -0.58 22.65
CA ALA A 310 -5.33 -0.62 24.06
C ALA A 310 -5.77 0.72 24.68
N LEU A 311 -6.60 0.65 25.73
CA LEU A 311 -6.94 1.81 26.57
C LEU A 311 -5.63 2.52 26.94
N THR A 312 -5.56 3.83 26.73
CA THR A 312 -4.45 4.68 27.19
C THR A 312 -4.28 4.53 28.69
N ASP A 313 -3.11 4.86 29.24
CA ASP A 313 -2.93 4.90 30.69
C ASP A 313 -3.97 5.80 31.38
N LEU A 314 -4.37 6.90 30.72
CA LEU A 314 -5.45 7.77 31.17
C LEU A 314 -6.81 7.06 31.16
N GLU A 315 -7.17 6.38 30.08
CA GLU A 315 -8.42 5.61 30.00
C GLU A 315 -8.42 4.44 30.99
N GLN A 316 -7.31 3.73 31.16
CA GLN A 316 -7.14 2.70 32.19
C GLN A 316 -7.20 3.28 33.60
N HIS A 317 -6.68 4.49 33.83
CA HIS A 317 -6.77 5.16 35.12
C HIS A 317 -8.21 5.64 35.39
N MET A 318 -8.88 6.22 34.39
CA MET A 318 -10.29 6.62 34.51
C MET A 318 -11.20 5.41 34.74
N ASP A 319 -10.92 4.27 34.11
CA ASP A 319 -11.68 3.04 34.33
C ASP A 319 -11.43 2.47 35.74
N ARG A 320 -10.16 2.48 36.21
CA ARG A 320 -9.81 2.18 37.62
C ARG A 320 -10.55 3.10 38.61
N MET A 321 -10.62 4.40 38.34
CA MET A 321 -11.32 5.37 39.19
C MET A 321 -12.85 5.20 39.15
N ARG A 322 -13.42 4.81 38.00
CA ARG A 322 -14.86 4.48 37.89
C ARG A 322 -15.22 3.23 38.69
N GLN A 323 -14.41 2.18 38.61
CA GLN A 323 -14.62 0.95 39.37
C GLN A 323 -14.52 1.18 40.88
N LEU A 324 -13.58 2.03 41.33
CA LEU A 324 -13.45 2.41 42.75
C LEU A 324 -14.71 3.12 43.28
N ARG A 325 -15.26 4.08 42.51
CA ARG A 325 -16.51 4.78 42.87
C ARG A 325 -17.75 3.89 42.83
N GLY A 326 -17.74 2.83 42.01
CA GLY A 326 -18.82 1.84 41.97
C GLY A 326 -18.86 0.93 43.20
N GLN A 327 -17.72 0.71 43.87
CA GLN A 327 -17.64 -0.09 45.10
C GLN A 327 -18.09 0.69 46.35
N GLU A 328 -17.89 2.02 46.39
CA GLU A 328 -18.32 2.86 47.52
C GLU A 328 -19.86 3.04 47.60
N ASN A 329 -20.57 2.91 46.47
CA ASN A 329 -22.04 3.03 46.42
C ASN A 329 -22.79 1.69 46.60
N GLY A 330 -22.06 0.61 46.90
CA GLY A 330 -22.60 -0.74 47.08
C GLY A 330 -22.57 -1.27 48.52
N GLN A 331 -22.33 -0.41 49.52
CA GLN A 331 -22.43 -0.75 50.94
C GLN A 331 -23.69 -0.19 51.59
#